data_AF-A0A7S0WY75-F1
#
_entry.id   AF-A0A7S0WY75-F1
#
_cell.length_a   1.000
_cell.length_b   1.000
_cell.length_c   1.000
_cell.angle_alpha   90.00
_cell.angle_beta   90.00
_cell.angle_gamma   90.00
#
_symmetry.space_group_name_H-M   'P 1'
#
loop_
_entity.id
_entity.type
_entity.pdbx_description
1 polymer ?
#
loop_
_entity_poly.entity_id
_entity_poly.type
_entity_poly.pdbx_seq_one_letter_code
_entity_poly.pdbx_strand_id
1 'polypeptide(L)'
;QRQPHADEDGLGGAIFDGNGNPMRADPWLVKIKELLLKGLVFLELPPNPLDHFTNLCGGPENVAEMTGRHQQQVANEEGGVDYVRRCEGVSAKMINISERKSFMDAKKLIAIISEAASTGIS
;
A
#
# COMPACT_ATOMS: atom_id res chain seq x y z
N GLN A 1 24.93 23.62 28.09
CA GLN A 1 25.46 23.81 26.73
C GLN A 1 25.24 22.52 25.97
N ARG A 2 24.36 22.55 24.96
CA ARG A 2 24.13 21.45 24.02
C ARG A 2 25.16 21.55 22.90
N GLN A 3 25.78 20.44 22.54
CA GLN A 3 26.45 20.23 21.27
C GLN A 3 25.81 19.00 20.58
N PRO A 4 25.85 18.94 19.25
CA PRO A 4 24.71 18.55 18.43
C PRO A 4 24.64 17.05 18.17
N HIS A 5 23.43 16.50 18.21
CA HIS A 5 23.11 15.20 17.64
C HIS A 5 22.96 15.42 16.14
N ALA A 6 23.89 14.90 15.34
CA ALA A 6 23.75 14.89 13.89
C ALA A 6 22.79 13.76 13.52
N ASP A 7 21.63 14.14 13.03
CA ASP A 7 20.81 13.31 12.18
C ASP A 7 21.44 13.33 10.78
N GLU A 8 22.07 12.23 10.34
CA GLU A 8 22.32 11.98 8.91
C GLU A 8 22.21 10.47 8.62
N ASP A 9 21.06 10.11 8.07
CA ASP A 9 20.89 9.29 6.86
C ASP A 9 21.36 7.83 6.79
N GLY A 10 20.39 6.96 6.46
CA GLY A 10 20.65 5.83 5.57
C GLY A 10 20.52 4.44 6.19
N LEU A 11 19.28 3.99 6.32
CA LEU A 11 18.97 2.55 6.40
C LEU A 11 19.55 1.83 5.17
N GLY A 12 20.62 1.07 5.38
CA GLY A 12 21.22 0.22 4.36
C GLY A 12 22.24 -0.72 4.97
N GLY A 13 21.78 -1.77 5.66
CA GLY A 13 22.66 -2.86 6.07
C GLY A 13 23.43 -3.38 4.85
N ALA A 14 24.72 -3.68 5.01
CA ALA A 14 25.57 -4.18 3.93
C ALA A 14 24.91 -5.42 3.31
N ILE A 15 24.57 -5.33 2.02
CA ILE A 15 24.04 -6.47 1.26
C ILE A 15 25.25 -7.27 0.78
N PHE A 16 25.27 -8.57 1.05
CA PHE A 16 26.35 -9.46 0.64
C PHE A 16 25.87 -10.38 -0.49
N ASP A 17 26.75 -10.72 -1.42
CA ASP A 17 26.48 -11.72 -2.46
C ASP A 17 26.42 -13.14 -1.86
N GLY A 18 26.09 -14.14 -2.68
CA GLY A 18 26.06 -15.55 -2.24
C GLY A 18 27.40 -16.11 -1.75
N ASN A 19 28.48 -15.34 -1.87
CA ASN A 19 29.84 -15.68 -1.42
C ASN A 19 30.27 -14.84 -0.20
N GLY A 20 29.39 -14.01 0.35
CA GLY A 20 29.69 -13.16 1.50
C GLY A 20 30.52 -11.90 1.18
N ASN A 21 30.64 -11.52 -0.10
CA ASN A 21 31.28 -10.25 -0.46
C ASN A 21 30.27 -9.10 -0.42
N PRO A 22 30.65 -7.89 0.04
CA PRO A 22 29.74 -6.75 0.01
C PRO A 22 29.38 -6.43 -1.45
N MET A 23 28.10 -6.50 -1.76
CA MET A 23 27.58 -6.06 -3.06
C MET A 23 27.83 -4.56 -3.20
N ARG A 24 28.74 -4.20 -4.12
CA ARG A 24 28.90 -2.82 -4.55
C ARG A 24 27.81 -2.51 -5.56
N ALA A 25 27.07 -1.43 -5.33
CA ALA A 25 26.15 -0.92 -6.33
C ALA A 25 26.95 -0.48 -7.57
N ASP A 26 26.59 -1.00 -8.75
CA ASP A 26 27.17 -0.57 -10.01
C ASP A 26 26.84 0.92 -10.23
N PRO A 27 27.84 1.80 -10.47
CA PRO A 27 27.61 3.24 -10.66
C PRO A 27 26.58 3.56 -11.76
N TRP A 28 26.51 2.74 -12.80
CA TRP A 28 25.55 2.88 -13.89
C TRP A 28 24.12 2.56 -13.45
N LEU A 29 23.93 1.52 -12.63
CA LEU A 29 22.61 1.16 -12.08
C LEU A 29 22.10 2.24 -11.12
N VAL A 30 22.98 2.81 -10.30
CA VAL A 30 22.64 3.97 -9.46
C VAL A 30 22.19 5.13 -10.33
N LYS A 31 22.92 5.40 -11.42
CA LYS A 31 22.59 6.48 -12.34
C LYS A 31 21.25 6.29 -13.05
N ILE A 32 20.97 5.07 -13.52
CA ILE A 32 19.67 4.74 -14.13
C ILE A 32 18.54 4.91 -13.11
N LYS A 33 18.71 4.41 -11.88
CA LYS A 33 17.72 4.58 -10.81
C LYS A 33 17.41 6.06 -10.58
N GLU A 34 18.43 6.92 -10.50
CA GLU A 34 18.23 8.36 -10.35
C GLU A 34 17.45 8.97 -11.52
N LEU A 35 17.76 8.59 -12.75
CA LEU A 35 17.07 9.10 -13.94
C LEU A 35 15.60 8.63 -13.98
N LEU A 36 15.34 7.38 -13.63
CA LEU A 36 13.97 6.85 -13.54
C LEU A 36 13.15 7.58 -12.47
N LEU A 37 13.73 7.81 -11.28
CA LEU A 37 13.07 8.56 -10.20
C LEU A 37 12.77 10.01 -10.61
N LYS A 38 13.69 10.67 -11.31
CA LYS A 38 13.47 12.02 -11.86
C LYS A 38 12.36 12.04 -12.91
N GLY A 39 12.32 11.02 -13.78
CA GLY A 39 11.26 10.87 -14.78
C GLY A 39 9.88 10.68 -14.16
N LEU A 40 9.80 9.95 -13.03
CA LEU A 40 8.54 9.65 -12.34
C LEU A 40 7.78 10.92 -11.92
N VAL A 41 8.48 12.01 -11.60
CA VAL A 41 7.88 13.30 -11.20
C VAL A 41 7.05 13.93 -12.33
N PHE A 42 7.32 13.57 -13.58
CA PHE A 42 6.60 14.10 -14.75
C PHE A 42 5.48 13.19 -15.24
N LEU A 43 5.26 12.03 -14.59
CA LEU A 43 4.22 11.11 -14.98
C LEU A 43 2.95 11.36 -14.17
N GLU A 44 1.85 11.58 -14.88
CA GLU A 44 0.50 11.48 -14.30
C GLU A 44 0.15 10.00 -14.15
N LEU A 45 0.48 9.44 -12.98
CA LEU A 45 0.15 8.05 -12.68
C LEU A 45 -1.35 7.92 -12.36
N PRO A 46 -2.02 6.87 -12.88
CA PRO A 46 -3.41 6.63 -12.54
C PRO A 46 -3.54 6.31 -11.04
N PRO A 47 -4.71 6.62 -10.44
CA PRO A 47 -4.98 6.24 -9.05
C PRO A 47 -4.94 4.72 -8.89
N ASN A 48 -4.77 4.25 -7.64
CA ASN A 48 -4.88 2.83 -7.34
C ASN A 48 -6.23 2.29 -7.86
N PRO A 49 -6.23 1.24 -8.72
CA PRO A 49 -7.44 0.81 -9.41
C PRO A 49 -8.60 0.42 -8.50
N LEU A 50 -8.36 -0.30 -7.39
CA LEU A 50 -9.49 -0.67 -6.51
C LEU A 50 -9.94 0.50 -5.65
N ASP A 51 -9.05 1.40 -5.26
CA ASP A 51 -9.46 2.59 -4.51
C ASP A 51 -10.31 3.50 -5.42
N HIS A 52 -9.95 3.60 -6.70
CA HIS A 52 -10.77 4.26 -7.71
C HIS A 52 -12.14 3.57 -7.89
N PHE A 53 -12.21 2.23 -7.98
CA PHE A 53 -13.50 1.53 -8.02
C PHE A 53 -14.33 1.77 -6.77
N THR A 54 -13.73 1.70 -5.59
CA THR A 54 -14.41 1.97 -4.32
C THR A 54 -14.99 3.38 -4.29
N ASN A 55 -14.23 4.38 -4.75
CA ASN A 55 -14.71 5.76 -4.84
C ASN A 55 -15.88 5.91 -5.83
N LEU A 56 -15.80 5.28 -7.00
CA LEU A 56 -16.91 5.27 -7.98
C LEU A 56 -18.18 4.61 -7.44
N CYS A 57 -18.02 3.65 -6.52
CA CYS A 57 -19.11 2.97 -5.83
C CYS A 57 -19.64 3.75 -4.61
N GLY A 58 -19.20 5.00 -4.42
CA GLY A 58 -19.64 5.86 -3.33
C GLY A 58 -18.91 5.62 -2.01
N GLY A 59 -17.69 5.09 -2.04
CA GLY A 59 -16.83 4.96 -0.86
C GLY A 59 -16.83 3.58 -0.20
N PRO A 60 -15.89 3.36 0.75
CA PRO A 60 -15.67 2.06 1.42
C PRO A 60 -16.87 1.58 2.24
N GLU A 61 -17.78 2.47 2.64
CA GLU A 61 -19.03 2.16 3.32
C GLU A 61 -20.04 1.45 2.43
N ASN A 62 -19.95 1.61 1.10
CA ASN A 62 -20.85 0.99 0.13
C ASN A 62 -20.28 -0.31 -0.48
N VAL A 63 -18.97 -0.54 -0.29
CA VAL A 63 -18.23 -1.63 -0.93
C VAL A 63 -17.67 -2.62 0.08
N ALA A 64 -18.11 -3.87 -0.03
CA ALA A 64 -17.54 -5.01 0.66
C ALA A 64 -16.35 -5.58 -0.11
N GLU A 65 -15.14 -5.20 0.30
CA GLU A 65 -13.91 -5.62 -0.37
C GLU A 65 -13.29 -6.85 0.32
N MET A 66 -13.38 -8.02 -0.32
CA MET A 66 -12.74 -9.27 0.08
C MET A 66 -11.52 -9.54 -0.80
N THR A 67 -10.48 -8.75 -0.60
CA THR A 67 -9.18 -8.91 -1.27
C THR A 67 -8.05 -9.08 -0.25
N GLY A 68 -6.84 -9.38 -0.72
CA GLY A 68 -5.65 -9.56 0.13
C GLY A 68 -4.99 -8.27 0.59
N ARG A 69 -5.44 -7.07 0.18
CA ARG A 69 -4.81 -5.82 0.60
C ARG A 69 -5.18 -5.48 2.05
N HIS A 70 -4.33 -4.78 2.80
CA HIS A 70 -4.67 -4.35 4.18
C HIS A 70 -4.89 -2.84 4.31
N GLN A 71 -4.36 -2.07 3.35
CA GLN A 71 -4.41 -0.63 3.32
C GLN A 71 -5.05 -0.15 2.01
N GLN A 72 -5.56 1.07 2.04
CA GLN A 72 -6.06 1.81 0.89
C GLN A 72 -5.42 3.20 0.89
N GLN A 73 -5.33 3.81 -0.29
CA GLN A 73 -4.88 5.19 -0.45
C GLN A 73 -6.07 6.14 -0.28
N VAL A 74 -5.91 7.16 0.56
CA VAL A 74 -6.90 8.23 0.76
C VAL A 74 -6.25 9.56 0.45
N ALA A 75 -6.88 10.36 -0.40
CA ALA A 75 -6.43 11.71 -0.66
C ALA A 75 -6.64 12.58 0.60
N ASN A 76 -5.60 13.28 1.03
CA ASN A 76 -5.69 14.18 2.17
C ASN A 76 -6.08 15.61 1.71
N GLU A 77 -6.44 16.46 2.67
CA GLU A 77 -6.88 17.84 2.41
C GLU A 77 -5.75 18.72 1.82
N GLU A 78 -4.49 18.31 2.01
CA GLU A 78 -3.29 19.01 1.53
C GLU A 78 -2.88 18.58 0.10
N GLY A 79 -3.66 17.71 -0.55
CA GLY A 79 -3.39 17.22 -1.91
C GLY A 79 -2.38 16.06 -1.98
N GLY A 80 -1.97 15.53 -0.84
CA GLY A 80 -1.19 14.29 -0.70
C GLY A 80 -2.05 13.03 -0.59
N VAL A 81 -1.38 11.89 -0.35
CA VAL A 81 -2.00 10.57 -0.23
C VAL A 81 -1.57 9.90 1.06
N ASP A 82 -2.54 9.54 1.89
CA ASP A 82 -2.35 8.78 3.11
C ASP A 82 -2.66 7.30 2.91
N TYR A 83 -1.89 6.44 3.56
CA TYR A 83 -2.14 5.00 3.60
C TYR A 83 -2.90 4.65 4.87
N VAL A 84 -4.21 4.42 4.74
CA VAL A 84 -5.07 4.07 5.87
C VAL A 84 -5.43 2.60 5.85
N ARG A 85 -5.71 2.04 7.03
CA ARG A 85 -6.20 0.67 7.16
C ARG A 85 -7.62 0.61 6.61
N ARG A 86 -7.95 -0.42 5.83
CA ARG A 86 -9.30 -0.59 5.24
C ARG A 86 -10.41 -0.73 6.27
N CYS A 87 -10.11 -1.38 7.39
CA CYS A 87 -11.07 -1.62 8.46
C CYS A 87 -10.37 -1.43 9.81
N GLU A 88 -10.82 -0.44 10.57
CA GLU A 88 -10.35 -0.20 11.93
C GLU A 88 -10.97 -1.22 12.90
N GLY A 89 -10.20 -1.63 13.91
CA GLY A 89 -10.67 -2.56 14.94
C GLY A 89 -10.82 -4.04 14.52
N VAL A 90 -10.67 -4.38 13.23
CA VAL A 90 -10.72 -5.77 12.74
C VAL A 90 -9.31 -6.28 12.43
N SER A 91 -8.97 -7.48 12.91
CA SER A 91 -7.67 -8.09 12.62
C SER A 91 -7.51 -8.35 11.12
N ALA A 92 -6.29 -8.26 10.60
CA ALA A 92 -6.00 -8.43 9.17
C ALA A 92 -6.56 -9.73 8.58
N LYS A 93 -6.61 -10.80 9.39
CA LYS A 93 -7.17 -12.11 9.03
C LYS A 93 -8.71 -12.12 8.96
N MET A 94 -9.36 -11.25 9.72
CA MET A 94 -10.82 -11.21 9.85
C MET A 94 -11.50 -10.20 8.92
N ILE A 95 -10.75 -9.34 8.22
CA ILE A 95 -11.31 -8.30 7.33
C ILE A 95 -12.25 -8.92 6.29
N ASN A 96 -11.84 -10.01 5.63
CA ASN A 96 -12.68 -10.65 4.61
C ASN A 96 -13.98 -11.22 5.20
N ILE A 97 -13.93 -11.71 6.45
CA ILE A 97 -15.12 -12.25 7.14
C ILE A 97 -16.08 -11.12 7.53
N SER A 98 -15.57 -10.00 8.04
CA SER A 98 -16.40 -8.83 8.38
C SER A 98 -17.01 -8.17 7.15
N GLU A 99 -16.25 -8.08 6.05
CA GLU A 99 -16.72 -7.52 4.79
C GLU A 99 -17.79 -8.41 4.15
N ARG A 100 -17.56 -9.73 4.12
CA ARG A 100 -18.58 -10.71 3.71
C ARG A 100 -19.87 -10.52 4.52
N LYS A 101 -19.77 -10.45 5.85
CA LYS A 101 -20.94 -10.25 6.71
C LYS A 101 -21.66 -8.95 6.39
N SER A 102 -20.93 -7.87 6.16
CA SER A 102 -21.54 -6.56 5.84
C SER A 102 -22.29 -6.59 4.51
N PHE A 103 -21.79 -7.34 3.52
CA PHE A 103 -22.51 -7.60 2.29
C PHE A 103 -23.77 -8.45 2.51
N MET A 104 -23.64 -9.56 3.23
CA MET A 104 -24.78 -10.47 3.51
C MET A 104 -25.86 -9.83 4.38
N ASP A 105 -25.49 -8.92 5.28
CA ASP A 105 -26.41 -8.13 6.12
C ASP A 105 -27.01 -6.93 5.34
N ALA A 106 -26.74 -6.79 4.03
CA ALA A 106 -27.16 -5.67 3.18
C ALA A 106 -26.69 -4.28 3.65
N LYS A 107 -25.64 -4.21 4.49
CA LYS A 107 -25.02 -2.95 4.91
C LYS A 107 -24.14 -2.34 3.83
N LYS A 108 -23.52 -3.19 3.02
CA LYS A 108 -22.78 -2.80 1.81
C LYS A 108 -23.41 -3.50 0.62
N LEU A 109 -23.64 -2.77 -0.46
CA LEU A 109 -24.45 -3.25 -1.58
C LEU A 109 -23.61 -3.80 -2.75
N ILE A 110 -22.31 -3.51 -2.75
CA ILE A 110 -21.38 -3.88 -3.82
C ILE A 110 -20.28 -4.74 -3.22
N ALA A 111 -19.88 -5.82 -3.89
CA ALA A 111 -18.79 -6.69 -3.44
C ALA A 111 -17.65 -6.71 -4.46
N ILE A 112 -16.41 -6.59 -3.99
CA ILE A 112 -15.18 -6.80 -4.76
C ILE A 112 -14.48 -8.03 -4.19
N ILE A 113 -14.21 -9.02 -5.03
CA ILE A 113 -13.67 -10.31 -4.61
C ILE A 113 -12.45 -10.64 -5.45
N SER A 114 -11.36 -11.07 -4.81
CA SER A 114 -10.22 -11.68 -5.49
C SER A 114 -9.97 -13.10 -4.98
N GLU A 115 -9.01 -13.79 -5.57
CA GLU A 115 -8.62 -15.15 -5.16
C GLU A 115 -8.30 -15.26 -3.65
N ALA A 116 -7.82 -14.16 -3.04
CA ALA A 116 -7.56 -14.09 -1.60
C ALA A 116 -8.83 -14.30 -0.73
N ALA A 117 -10.02 -14.14 -1.28
CA ALA A 117 -11.27 -14.51 -0.61
C ALA A 117 -11.50 -16.03 -0.58
N SER A 118 -10.92 -16.80 -1.51
CA SER A 118 -11.18 -18.24 -1.60
C SER A 118 -10.38 -19.07 -0.59
N THR A 119 -9.23 -18.58 -0.13
CA THR A 119 -8.28 -19.38 0.68
C THR A 119 -8.47 -19.22 2.19
N GLY A 120 -9.36 -18.33 2.65
CA GLY A 120 -9.47 -17.94 4.06
C GLY A 120 -10.88 -17.86 4.64
N ILE A 121 -11.91 -18.36 3.92
CA ILE A 121 -13.31 -18.35 4.36
C ILE A 121 -13.83 -19.77 4.60
N SER A 122 -13.04 -20.61 5.30
CA SER A 122 -13.53 -21.86 5.87
C SER A 122 -13.73 -21.75 7.37
#